data_AF-A0A633T3E5-F1
#
_entry.id   AF-A0A633T3E5-F1
#
_cell.length_a   1.000
_cell.length_b   1.000
_cell.length_c   1.000
_cell.angle_alpha   90.00
_cell.angle_beta   90.00
_cell.angle_gamma   90.00
#
_symmetry.space_group_name_H-M   'P 1'
#
loop_
_entity.id
_entity.type
_entity.pdbx_description
1 polymer ?
#
loop_
_entity_poly.entity_id
_entity_poly.type
_entity_poly.pdbx_seq_one_letter_code
_entity_poly.pdbx_strand_id
1 'polypeptide(L)' 'KLNPTLALPKLQDYNDYQEAVKIKKYFSYRLGEAIIQANNTWYGGGYIKLWFKIKRLKKGS' A
#
# COMPACT_ATOMS: atom_id res chain seq x y z
N LYS A 1 21.09 -23.69 -14.28
CA LYS A 1 21.31 -22.26 -14.66
C LYS A 1 19.95 -21.68 -15.03
N LEU A 2 19.48 -20.63 -14.36
CA LEU A 2 18.25 -19.91 -14.75
C LEU A 2 18.46 -19.33 -16.15
N ASN A 3 17.47 -19.50 -17.04
CA ASN A 3 17.56 -19.09 -18.43
C ASN A 3 17.61 -17.55 -18.52
N PRO A 4 18.67 -16.92 -19.06
CA PRO A 4 18.82 -15.46 -19.06
C PRO A 4 17.74 -14.71 -19.85
N THR A 5 17.04 -15.40 -20.75
CA THR A 5 15.86 -14.87 -21.47
C THR A 5 14.59 -14.82 -20.64
N LEU A 6 14.58 -15.43 -19.45
CA LEU A 6 13.45 -15.42 -18.51
C LEU A 6 13.55 -14.28 -17.48
N ALA A 7 14.58 -13.44 -17.56
CA ALA A 7 14.74 -12.32 -16.65
C ALA A 7 13.61 -11.30 -16.88
N LEU A 8 12.78 -11.09 -15.86
CA LEU A 8 11.71 -10.11 -15.92
C LEU A 8 12.30 -8.69 -16.04
N PRO A 9 11.67 -7.81 -16.84
CA PRO A 9 12.04 -6.40 -16.86
C PRO A 9 11.81 -5.76 -15.48
N LYS A 10 12.37 -4.57 -15.25
CA LYS A 10 12.17 -3.90 -13.96
C LYS A 10 10.70 -3.50 -13.83
N LEU A 11 10.18 -3.43 -12.61
CA LEU A 11 8.76 -3.08 -12.36
C LEU A 11 8.35 -1.73 -13.00
N GLN A 12 9.30 -0.81 -13.15
CA GLN A 12 9.09 0.50 -13.79
C GLN A 12 8.89 0.42 -15.31
N ASP A 13 9.38 -0.63 -15.94
CA ASP A 13 9.35 -0.82 -17.40
C ASP A 13 8.00 -1.39 -17.86
N TYR A 14 7.12 -1.76 -16.93
CA TYR A 14 5.78 -2.24 -17.24
C TYR A 14 4.87 -1.06 -17.62
N ASN A 15 4.06 -1.26 -18.67
CA ASN A 15 3.19 -0.23 -19.23
C ASN A 15 2.17 0.34 -18.22
N ASP A 16 1.76 -0.45 -17.23
CA ASP A 16 0.78 -0.09 -16.19
C ASP A 16 1.43 0.48 -14.92
N TYR A 17 2.76 0.58 -14.86
CA TYR A 17 3.46 1.04 -13.66
C TYR A 17 2.95 2.41 -13.16
N GLN A 18 2.71 3.34 -14.09
CA GLN A 18 2.21 4.67 -13.74
C GLN A 18 0.78 4.63 -13.19
N GLU A 19 -0.08 3.76 -13.73
CA GLU A 19 -1.43 3.52 -13.20
C GLU A 19 -1.36 2.94 -11.78
N ALA A 20 -0.50 1.95 -11.55
CA ALA A 20 -0.27 1.36 -10.23
C ALA A 20 0.21 2.40 -9.20
N VAL A 21 1.07 3.33 -9.61
CA VAL A 21 1.54 4.43 -8.75
C VAL A 21 0.39 5.39 -8.39
N LYS A 22 -0.51 5.70 -9.34
CA LYS A 22 -1.72 6.50 -9.05
C LYS A 22 -2.65 5.78 -8.08
N ILE A 23 -2.81 4.45 -8.23
CA ILE A 23 -3.68 3.66 -7.35
C ILE A 23 -3.27 3.77 -5.88
N LYS A 24 -1.96 3.82 -5.60
CA LYS A 24 -1.44 4.00 -4.24
C LYS A 24 -1.86 5.32 -3.58
N LYS A 25 -2.24 6.33 -4.38
CA LYS A 25 -2.73 7.62 -3.87
C LYS A 25 -4.19 7.56 -3.43
N TYR A 26 -4.97 6.58 -3.90
CA TYR A 26 -6.38 6.46 -3.54
C TYR A 26 -6.58 6.20 -2.05
N PHE A 27 -7.68 6.75 -1.53
CA PHE A 27 -8.05 6.61 -0.13
C PHE A 27 -8.26 5.14 0.27
N SER A 28 -8.93 4.35 -0.57
CA SER A 28 -9.18 2.92 -0.33
C SER A 28 -7.89 2.12 -0.16
N TYR A 29 -6.87 2.39 -0.97
CA TYR A 29 -5.56 1.75 -0.88
C TYR A 29 -4.89 2.07 0.47
N ARG A 30 -4.80 3.35 0.82
CA ARG A 30 -4.18 3.81 2.08
C ARG A 30 -4.95 3.33 3.31
N LEU A 31 -6.27 3.21 3.20
CA LEU A 31 -7.13 2.66 4.25
C LEU A 31 -6.87 1.16 4.44
N GLY A 32 -6.84 0.38 3.36
CA GLY A 32 -6.53 -1.05 3.42
C GLY A 32 -5.16 -1.32 4.05
N GLU A 33 -4.14 -0.58 3.65
CA GLU A 33 -2.81 -0.66 4.24
C GLU A 33 -2.82 -0.36 5.75
N ALA A 34 -3.56 0.67 6.17
CA ALA A 34 -3.69 1.02 7.59
C ALA A 34 -4.36 -0.10 8.41
N ILE A 35 -5.38 -0.76 7.85
CA ILE A 35 -6.07 -1.89 8.50
C ILE A 35 -5.12 -3.08 8.66
N ILE A 36 -4.36 -3.43 7.63
CA ILE A 36 -3.37 -4.53 7.69
C ILE A 36 -2.32 -4.25 8.78
N GLN A 37 -1.78 -3.03 8.83
CA GLN A 37 -0.81 -2.63 9.87
C GLN A 37 -1.40 -2.71 11.28
N ALA A 38 -2.67 -2.31 11.45
CA ALA A 38 -3.37 -2.38 12.72
C ALA A 38 -3.55 -3.83 13.18
N ASN A 39 -3.89 -4.74 12.26
CA ASN A 39 -4.02 -6.16 12.56
C ASN A 39 -2.68 -6.77 13.02
N ASN A 40 -1.57 -6.40 12.39
CA ASN A 40 -0.24 -6.88 12.78
C ASN A 40 0.26 -6.31 14.13
N THR A 41 -0.37 -5.25 14.63
CA THR A 41 0.03 -4.56 15.88
C THR A 41 -1.12 -4.49 16.90
N TRP A 42 -2.07 -5.43 16.80
CA TRP A 42 -3.31 -5.41 17.58
C TRP A 42 -3.06 -5.35 19.09
N TYR A 43 -2.08 -6.12 19.59
CA TYR A 43 -1.70 -6.15 21.02
C TYR A 43 -0.98 -4.87 21.50
N GLY A 44 -0.55 -4.01 20.58
CA GLY A 44 0.12 -2.73 20.86
C GLY A 44 -0.76 -1.50 20.60
N GLY A 45 -2.08 -1.67 20.66
CA GLY A 45 -3.04 -0.59 20.40
C GLY A 45 -3.18 -0.23 18.91
N GLY A 46 -2.92 -1.18 18.00
CA GLY A 46 -2.99 -0.99 16.55
C GLY A 46 -4.29 -0.34 16.07
N TYR A 47 -5.44 -0.71 16.66
CA TYR A 47 -6.75 -0.13 16.32
C TYR A 47 -6.94 1.31 16.81
N ILE A 48 -6.34 1.70 17.94
CA ILE A 48 -6.37 3.09 18.41
C ILE A 48 -5.58 3.97 17.43
N LYS A 49 -4.39 3.51 17.03
CA LYS A 49 -3.57 4.18 15.99
C LYS A 49 -4.30 4.24 14.65
N LEU A 50 -5.02 3.20 14.28
CA LEU A 50 -5.86 3.16 13.07
C LEU A 50 -6.92 4.26 13.08
N TRP A 51 -7.63 4.45 14.19
CA TRP A 51 -8.65 5.50 14.30
C TRP A 51 -8.07 6.90 14.05
N PHE A 52 -6.92 7.21 14.66
CA PHE A 52 -6.22 8.47 14.40
C PHE A 52 -5.73 8.59 12.95
N LYS A 53 -5.25 7.50 12.34
CA LYS A 53 -4.80 7.47 10.94
C LYS A 53 -5.98 7.73 9.99
N ILE A 54 -7.13 7.11 10.20
CA ILE A 54 -8.36 7.34 9.41
C ILE A 54 -8.82 8.79 9.54
N LYS A 55 -8.83 9.34 10.76
CA LYS A 55 -9.21 10.75 10.99
C LYS A 55 -8.30 11.72 10.23
N ARG A 56 -6.99 11.44 10.17
CA ARG A 56 -6.02 12.23 9.38
C ARG A 56 -6.22 12.06 7.87
N LEU A 57 -6.46 10.83 7.41
CA LEU A 57 -6.73 10.56 6.00
C LEU A 57 -7.98 11.31 5.51
N LYS A 58 -9.05 11.34 6.31
CA LYS A 58 -10.29 12.08 5.99
C LYS A 58 -10.12 13.61 6.01
N LYS A 59 -9.18 14.14 6.80
CA LYS A 59 -8.95 15.59 6.94
C LYS A 59 -8.04 16.18 5.85
N GLY A 60 -7.27 15.35 5.14
CA GLY A 60 -6.35 15.76 4.08
C GLY A 60 -6.64 15.17 2.71
N SER A 61 -7.84 14.59 2.53
CA SER A 61 -8.40 14.18 1.23
C SER A 61 -9.31 15.28 0.70
#